data_AF-A0A812NA93-F1
#
_entry.id   AF-A0A812NA93-F1
#
_cell.length_a   1.000
_cell.length_b   1.000
_cell.length_c   1.000
_cell.angle_alpha   90.00
_cell.angle_beta   90.00
_cell.angle_gamma   90.00
#
_symmetry.space_group_name_H-M   'P 1'
#
loop_
_entity.id
_entity.type
_entity.pdbx_description
1 polymer ?
#
loop_
_entity_poly.entity_id
_entity_poly.type
_entity_poly.pdbx_seq_one_letter_code
_entity_poly.pdbx_strand_id
1 'polypeptide(L)'
;MGLERLQGRKSAVYSRKVILSIVVTAIGVAVATVSDFEMNVRGTILAALSIVSTAQYQIWQGSKQHEHGVTATQITYSVAWPQSIAGLASSLTADVLMPQLKVLILMRPSCLLEHQLSGQGDLFWIALCNVLAVCTNISVYGLIGKTSPVTYQVVGQLKTVLVVVFGYIFFDVRVPLHWLMLRFAGVGVAVVGVFSYALCKSAEGREKKS
;
A
#
# COMPACT_ATOMS: atom_id res chain seq x y z
N MET A 1 22.78 8.15 -8.01
CA MET A 1 23.76 7.06 -7.80
C MET A 1 24.65 7.24 -6.54
N GLY A 2 24.32 8.13 -5.59
CA GLY A 2 25.25 8.51 -4.50
C GLY A 2 24.74 8.37 -3.06
N LEU A 3 23.50 7.95 -2.82
CA LEU A 3 22.95 7.84 -1.44
C LEU A 3 22.99 6.41 -0.87
N GLU A 4 23.30 5.40 -1.68
CA GLU A 4 23.42 4.01 -1.21
C GLU A 4 24.76 3.71 -0.53
N ARG A 5 25.75 4.62 -0.59
CA ARG A 5 27.08 4.40 -0.01
C ARG A 5 27.25 4.90 1.43
N LEU A 6 26.30 5.68 1.97
CA LEU A 6 26.36 6.19 3.35
C LEU A 6 25.60 5.31 4.37
N GLN A 7 24.82 4.35 3.90
CA GLN A 7 24.21 3.32 4.74
C GLN A 7 24.88 2.00 4.38
N GLY A 8 25.41 1.28 5.37
CA GLY A 8 26.07 -0.03 5.23
C GLY A 8 25.17 -1.16 4.72
N ARG A 9 24.24 -0.87 3.81
CA ARG A 9 23.39 -1.82 3.13
C ARG A 9 24.17 -2.34 1.92
N LYS A 10 24.71 -3.54 2.02
CA LYS A 10 24.99 -4.35 0.81
C LYS A 10 23.72 -4.31 -0.02
N SER A 11 23.77 -3.74 -1.23
CA SER A 11 22.66 -3.82 -2.17
C SER A 11 22.38 -5.31 -2.36
N ALA A 12 21.27 -5.80 -1.82
CA ALA A 12 20.96 -7.21 -1.82
C ALA A 12 20.66 -7.58 -3.27
N VAL A 13 21.65 -8.15 -3.95
CA VAL A 13 21.48 -8.68 -5.30
C VAL A 13 20.48 -9.84 -5.17
N TYR A 14 19.26 -9.61 -5.64
CA TYR A 14 18.22 -10.63 -5.67
C TYR A 14 18.54 -11.66 -6.76
N SER A 15 18.31 -12.94 -6.49
CA SER A 15 18.44 -13.95 -7.55
C SER A 15 17.43 -13.68 -8.67
N ARG A 16 17.77 -14.11 -9.87
CA ARG A 16 16.89 -14.06 -11.04
C ARG A 16 15.53 -14.72 -10.74
N LYS A 17 15.50 -15.77 -9.92
CA LYS A 17 14.26 -16.45 -9.49
C LYS A 17 13.33 -15.54 -8.67
N VAL A 18 13.89 -14.73 -7.78
CA VAL A 18 13.13 -13.76 -6.97
C VAL A 18 12.58 -12.64 -7.85
N ILE A 19 13.40 -12.11 -8.75
CA ILE A 19 12.98 -11.06 -9.71
C ILE A 19 11.86 -11.60 -10.61
N LEU A 20 12.01 -12.80 -11.16
CA LEU A 20 10.99 -13.43 -12.00
C LEU A 20 9.66 -13.56 -11.25
N SER A 21 9.70 -13.98 -9.97
CA SER A 21 8.49 -14.10 -9.14
C SER A 21 7.79 -12.76 -8.91
N ILE A 22 8.55 -11.67 -8.74
CA ILE A 22 8.01 -10.30 -8.64
C ILE A 22 7.37 -9.89 -9.96
N VAL A 23 8.01 -10.18 -11.11
CA VAL A 23 7.46 -9.87 -12.43
C VAL A 23 6.15 -10.61 -12.69
N VAL A 24 6.10 -11.92 -12.37
CA VAL A 24 4.87 -12.72 -12.47
C VAL A 24 3.76 -12.13 -11.59
N THR A 25 4.10 -11.73 -10.36
CA THR A 25 3.16 -11.06 -9.45
C THR A 25 2.62 -9.77 -10.06
N ALA A 26 3.51 -8.93 -10.63
CA ALA A 26 3.14 -7.67 -11.25
C ALA A 26 2.22 -7.87 -12.47
N ILE A 27 2.47 -8.89 -13.29
CA ILE A 27 1.60 -9.23 -14.44
C ILE A 27 0.20 -9.63 -13.95
N GLY A 28 0.09 -10.51 -12.95
CA GLY A 28 -1.20 -10.91 -12.40
C GLY A 28 -2.01 -9.73 -11.85
N VAL A 29 -1.36 -8.84 -11.09
CA VAL A 29 -1.99 -7.62 -10.58
C VAL A 29 -2.40 -6.68 -11.71
N ALA A 30 -1.58 -6.52 -12.75
CA ALA A 30 -1.91 -5.69 -13.90
C ALA A 30 -3.15 -6.20 -14.65
N VAL A 31 -3.23 -7.52 -14.90
CA VAL A 31 -4.40 -8.16 -15.54
C VAL A 31 -5.66 -7.95 -14.69
N ALA A 32 -5.57 -8.16 -13.38
CA ALA A 32 -6.68 -7.92 -12.47
C ALA A 32 -7.12 -6.44 -12.48
N THR A 33 -6.17 -5.50 -12.55
CA THR A 33 -6.41 -4.06 -12.53
C THR A 33 -7.06 -3.57 -13.83
N VAL A 34 -6.55 -3.97 -15.01
CA VAL A 34 -7.12 -3.56 -16.31
C VAL A 34 -8.58 -4.01 -16.45
N SER A 35 -8.90 -5.15 -15.84
CA SER A 35 -10.26 -5.67 -15.85
C SER A 35 -11.21 -4.88 -14.92
N ASP A 36 -10.68 -4.05 -14.01
CA ASP A 36 -11.40 -3.33 -12.96
C ASP A 36 -11.63 -1.84 -13.24
N PHE A 37 -10.74 -1.19 -13.99
CA PHE A 37 -10.72 0.27 -14.15
C PHE A 37 -11.26 0.77 -15.50
N GLU A 38 -12.09 1.82 -15.44
CA GLU A 38 -12.14 2.83 -16.51
C GLU A 38 -10.90 3.72 -16.40
N MET A 39 -10.00 3.66 -17.38
CA MET A 39 -8.72 4.37 -17.32
C MET A 39 -8.89 5.87 -17.57
N ASN A 40 -8.47 6.70 -16.61
CA ASN A 40 -8.36 8.14 -16.76
C ASN A 40 -6.90 8.60 -16.67
N VAL A 41 -6.41 9.31 -17.70
CA VAL A 41 -5.02 9.77 -17.82
C VAL A 41 -4.57 10.58 -16.59
N ARG A 42 -5.43 11.46 -16.07
CA ARG A 42 -5.12 12.27 -14.87
C ARG A 42 -4.92 11.38 -13.64
N GLY A 43 -5.81 10.41 -13.45
CA GLY A 43 -5.72 9.42 -12.37
C GLY A 43 -4.46 8.56 -12.48
N THR A 44 -4.08 8.16 -13.70
CA THR A 44 -2.86 7.38 -13.94
C THR A 44 -1.59 8.14 -13.55
N ILE A 45 -1.48 9.43 -13.89
CA ILE A 45 -0.33 10.26 -13.51
C ILE A 45 -0.24 10.39 -11.98
N LEU A 46 -1.37 10.68 -11.32
CA LEU A 46 -1.42 10.80 -9.86
C LEU A 46 -1.09 9.47 -9.16
N ALA A 47 -1.58 8.34 -9.69
CA ALA A 47 -1.25 7.02 -9.18
C ALA A 47 0.24 6.71 -9.31
N ALA A 48 0.87 7.03 -10.44
CA ALA A 48 2.32 6.84 -10.63
C ALA A 48 3.15 7.64 -9.61
N LEU A 49 2.80 8.91 -9.39
CA LEU A 49 3.44 9.75 -8.37
C LEU A 49 3.24 9.19 -6.96
N SER A 50 2.02 8.74 -6.64
CA SER A 50 1.69 8.12 -5.36
C SER A 50 2.51 6.85 -5.11
N ILE A 51 2.69 6.00 -6.13
CA ILE A 51 3.50 4.78 -6.03
C ILE A 51 4.96 5.12 -5.73
N VAL A 52 5.54 6.11 -6.43
CA VAL A 52 6.93 6.53 -6.19
C VAL A 52 7.11 7.10 -4.78
N SER A 53 6.21 7.99 -4.37
CA SER A 53 6.22 8.59 -3.02
C SER A 53 6.10 7.52 -1.93
N THR A 54 5.17 6.58 -2.11
CA THR A 54 4.96 5.46 -1.19
C THR A 54 6.19 4.55 -1.11
N ALA A 55 6.82 4.22 -2.24
CA ALA A 55 8.03 3.40 -2.26
C ALA A 55 9.19 4.09 -1.54
N GLN A 56 9.41 5.38 -1.78
CA GLN A 56 10.42 6.18 -1.07
C GLN A 56 10.16 6.17 0.44
N TYR A 57 8.91 6.39 0.86
CA TYR A 57 8.55 6.38 2.27
C TYR A 57 8.80 5.02 2.95
N GLN A 58 8.38 3.91 2.32
CA GLN A 58 8.62 2.57 2.86
C GLN A 58 10.11 2.23 2.98
N ILE A 59 10.93 2.67 2.02
CA ILE A 59 12.39 2.50 2.07
C ILE A 59 12.98 3.32 3.23
N TRP A 60 12.59 4.58 3.36
CA TRP A 60 13.02 5.45 4.45
C TRP A 60 12.63 4.88 5.82
N GLN A 61 11.38 4.46 5.96
CA GLN A 61 10.81 3.86 7.17
C GLN A 61 11.63 2.64 7.62
N GLY A 62 11.82 1.66 6.72
CA GLY A 62 12.60 0.47 7.02
C GLY A 62 14.07 0.79 7.35
N SER A 63 14.63 1.80 6.68
CA SER A 63 15.98 2.25 6.98
C SER A 63 16.11 2.87 8.37
N LYS A 64 15.17 3.73 8.78
CA LYS A 64 15.21 4.39 10.08
C LYS A 64 14.94 3.45 11.24
N GLN A 65 14.07 2.46 11.04
CA GLN A 65 13.87 1.39 12.03
C GLN A 65 15.17 0.63 12.33
N HIS A 66 15.93 0.30 11.29
CA HIS A 66 17.19 -0.44 11.44
C HIS A 66 18.35 0.45 11.92
N GLU A 67 18.42 1.71 11.47
CA GLU A 67 19.45 2.67 11.87
C GLU A 67 19.40 2.97 13.37
N HIS A 68 18.20 3.16 13.92
CA HIS A 68 18.01 3.48 15.33
C HIS A 68 17.67 2.25 16.20
N GLY A 69 17.57 1.05 15.61
CA GLY A 69 17.22 -0.17 16.34
C GLY A 69 15.85 -0.11 17.04
N VAL A 70 14.93 0.72 16.53
CA VAL A 70 13.64 1.00 17.17
C VAL A 70 12.58 -0.02 16.79
N THR A 71 11.73 -0.36 17.76
CA THR A 71 10.58 -1.24 17.54
C THR A 71 9.52 -0.55 16.67
N ALA A 72 8.70 -1.34 15.97
CA ALA A 72 7.57 -0.85 15.16
C ALA A 72 6.68 0.17 15.88
N THR A 73 6.30 -0.11 17.12
CA THR A 73 5.47 0.79 17.93
C THR A 73 6.17 2.11 18.25
N GLN A 74 7.47 2.08 18.54
CA GLN A 74 8.24 3.27 18.90
C GLN A 74 8.35 4.24 17.71
N ILE A 75 8.72 3.74 16.53
CA ILE A 75 8.78 4.60 15.34
C ILE A 75 7.38 5.06 14.91
N THR A 76 6.35 4.21 15.04
CA THR A 76 4.98 4.59 14.71
C THR A 76 4.55 5.76 15.59
N TYR A 77 4.84 5.70 16.89
CA TYR A 77 4.57 6.79 17.82
C TYR A 77 5.34 8.07 17.46
N SER A 78 6.63 7.97 17.13
CA SER A 78 7.43 9.14 16.72
C SER A 78 6.97 9.80 15.42
N VAL A 79 6.45 9.00 14.47
CA VAL A 79 5.98 9.50 13.15
C VAL A 79 4.50 9.92 13.17
N ALA A 80 3.70 9.38 14.08
CA ALA A 80 2.26 9.63 14.14
C ALA A 80 1.91 11.12 14.31
N TRP A 81 2.65 11.84 15.15
CA TRP A 81 2.37 13.24 15.44
C TRP A 81 2.70 14.17 14.26
N PRO A 82 3.92 14.12 13.67
CA PRO A 82 4.22 14.88 12.46
C PRO A 82 3.30 14.52 11.28
N GLN A 83 2.98 13.25 11.10
CA GLN A 83 2.11 12.78 10.01
C GLN A 83 0.67 13.28 10.17
N SER A 84 0.15 13.32 11.40
CA SER A 84 -1.18 13.89 11.69
C SER A 84 -1.23 15.38 11.41
N ILE A 85 -0.20 16.14 11.82
CA ILE A 85 -0.12 17.59 11.56
C ILE A 85 -0.05 17.87 10.06
N ALA A 86 0.81 17.15 9.33
CA ALA A 86 0.92 17.29 7.88
C ALA A 86 -0.40 16.90 7.18
N GLY A 87 -1.07 15.84 7.65
CA GLY A 87 -2.37 15.41 7.16
C GLY A 87 -3.44 16.50 7.36
N LEU A 88 -3.57 17.03 8.57
CA LEU A 88 -4.52 18.10 8.88
C LEU A 88 -4.23 19.38 8.10
N ALA A 89 -2.96 19.79 8.00
CA ALA A 89 -2.55 20.95 7.22
C ALA A 89 -2.86 20.77 5.73
N SER A 90 -2.57 19.60 5.16
CA SER A 90 -2.87 19.30 3.75
C SER A 90 -4.38 19.28 3.50
N SER A 91 -5.16 18.72 4.42
CA SER A 91 -6.61 18.68 4.34
C SER A 91 -7.20 20.08 4.41
N LEU A 92 -6.79 20.91 5.37
CA LEU A 92 -7.29 22.28 5.53
C LEU A 92 -6.90 23.17 4.34
N THR A 93 -5.68 23.02 3.82
CA THR A 93 -5.21 23.76 2.64
C THR A 93 -6.04 23.40 1.41
N ALA A 94 -6.29 22.11 1.18
CA ALA A 94 -7.11 21.64 0.06
C ALA A 94 -8.58 22.02 0.20
N ASP A 95 -9.09 22.12 1.43
CA ASP A 95 -10.50 22.44 1.70
C ASP A 95 -10.80 23.93 1.65
N VAL A 96 -9.99 24.74 2.32
CA VAL A 96 -10.28 26.18 2.53
C VAL A 96 -9.51 27.06 1.55
N LEU A 97 -8.22 26.78 1.31
CA LEU A 97 -7.36 27.69 0.58
C LEU A 97 -7.41 27.48 -0.94
N MET A 98 -7.55 26.23 -1.39
CA MET A 98 -7.52 25.88 -2.81
C MET A 98 -8.59 24.83 -3.18
N PRO A 99 -9.88 25.16 -3.16
CA PRO A 99 -10.94 24.21 -3.55
C PRO A 99 -10.81 23.73 -5.01
N GLN A 100 -10.19 24.52 -5.88
CA GLN A 100 -9.85 24.12 -7.26
C GLN A 100 -8.87 22.93 -7.32
N LEU A 101 -8.03 22.77 -6.30
CA LEU A 101 -7.09 21.66 -6.17
C LEU A 101 -7.81 20.33 -5.93
N LYS A 102 -8.98 20.34 -5.27
CA LYS A 102 -9.82 19.14 -5.10
C LYS A 102 -10.26 18.58 -6.46
N VAL A 103 -10.69 19.45 -7.36
CA VAL A 103 -11.10 19.06 -8.73
C VAL A 103 -9.88 18.55 -9.52
N LEU A 104 -8.71 19.17 -9.35
CA LEU A 104 -7.47 18.72 -10.00
C LEU A 104 -7.03 17.32 -9.50
N ILE A 105 -7.23 17.02 -8.22
CA ILE A 105 -6.86 15.75 -7.57
C ILE A 105 -8.02 14.72 -7.63
N LEU A 106 -9.11 15.00 -8.36
CA LEU A 106 -10.31 14.14 -8.45
C LEU A 106 -11.01 13.88 -7.10
N MET A 107 -10.85 14.76 -6.12
CA MET A 107 -11.62 14.73 -4.87
C MET A 107 -12.99 15.39 -5.02
N ARG A 108 -13.96 14.94 -4.21
CA ARG A 108 -15.30 15.54 -4.16
C ARG A 108 -15.19 17.01 -3.69
N PRO A 109 -15.90 17.96 -4.34
CA PRO A 109 -15.79 19.39 -4.00
C PRO A 109 -16.46 19.80 -2.68
N SER A 110 -17.03 18.85 -1.93
CA SER A 110 -17.68 19.13 -0.64
C SER A 110 -16.66 19.56 0.43
N CYS A 111 -17.06 20.49 1.29
CA CYS A 111 -16.28 20.92 2.44
C CYS A 111 -16.41 19.95 3.61
N LEU A 112 -15.30 19.59 4.26
CA LEU A 112 -15.31 18.77 5.49
C LEU A 112 -16.10 19.45 6.62
N LEU A 113 -16.09 20.78 6.67
CA LEU A 113 -16.77 21.59 7.70
C LEU A 113 -18.30 21.58 7.58
N GLU A 114 -18.85 21.21 6.43
CA GLU A 114 -20.30 21.13 6.21
C GLU A 114 -20.86 19.75 6.59
N HIS A 115 -20.00 18.80 6.97
CA HIS A 115 -20.43 17.45 7.32
C HIS A 115 -21.23 17.45 8.63
N GLN A 116 -22.53 17.31 8.51
CA GLN A 116 -23.44 17.14 9.65
C GLN A 116 -23.24 15.74 10.24
N LEU A 117 -22.68 15.67 11.44
CA LEU A 117 -22.55 14.45 12.26
C LEU A 117 -23.93 14.02 12.80
N SER A 118 -24.86 13.69 11.89
CA SER A 118 -26.28 13.58 12.21
C SER A 118 -26.76 12.14 12.48
N GLY A 119 -25.97 11.10 12.18
CA GLY A 119 -26.35 9.70 12.38
C GLY A 119 -25.94 9.13 13.74
N GLN A 120 -26.83 8.39 14.41
CA GLN A 120 -26.57 7.71 15.70
C GLN A 120 -25.47 6.62 15.66
N GLY A 121 -24.83 6.38 14.51
CA GLY A 121 -23.73 5.41 14.35
C GLY A 121 -22.45 5.99 13.71
N ASP A 122 -22.46 7.26 13.27
CA ASP A 122 -21.35 7.80 12.48
C ASP A 122 -20.06 7.88 13.31
N LEU A 123 -20.18 8.37 14.55
CA LEU A 123 -19.05 8.45 15.48
C LEU A 123 -18.49 7.07 15.82
N PHE A 124 -19.34 6.05 15.95
CA PHE A 124 -18.92 4.68 16.22
C PHE A 124 -18.09 4.12 15.05
N TRP A 125 -18.58 4.25 13.82
CA TRP A 125 -17.85 3.78 12.63
C TRP A 125 -16.56 4.55 12.41
N ILE A 126 -16.56 5.88 12.62
CA ILE A 126 -15.34 6.69 12.57
C ILE A 126 -14.33 6.21 13.60
N ALA A 127 -14.74 6.03 14.85
CA ALA A 127 -13.85 5.54 15.92
C ALA A 127 -13.28 4.16 15.59
N LEU A 128 -14.14 3.23 15.13
CA LEU A 128 -13.73 1.88 14.75
C LEU A 128 -12.71 1.88 13.60
N CYS A 129 -12.95 2.66 12.55
CA CYS A 129 -12.01 2.82 11.43
C CYS A 129 -10.65 3.37 11.89
N ASN A 130 -10.64 4.33 12.82
CA ASN A 130 -9.41 4.88 13.37
C ASN A 130 -8.62 3.83 14.17
N VAL A 131 -9.29 3.01 14.99
CA VAL A 131 -8.66 1.90 15.71
C VAL A 131 -8.04 0.91 14.72
N LEU A 132 -8.80 0.49 13.70
CA LEU A 132 -8.30 -0.40 12.66
C LEU A 132 -7.15 0.20 11.85
N ALA A 133 -7.16 1.51 11.62
CA ALA A 133 -6.07 2.23 10.95
C ALA A 133 -4.79 2.21 11.80
N VAL A 134 -4.88 2.41 13.12
CA VAL A 134 -3.73 2.28 14.03
C VAL A 134 -3.18 0.86 14.03
N CYS A 135 -4.05 -0.16 14.12
CA CYS A 135 -3.65 -1.56 14.04
C CYS A 135 -2.94 -1.88 12.71
N THR A 136 -3.48 -1.36 11.60
CA THR A 136 -2.88 -1.53 10.28
C THR A 136 -1.51 -0.86 10.22
N ASN A 137 -1.38 0.38 10.70
CA ASN A 137 -0.10 1.09 10.72
C ASN A 137 0.95 0.30 11.52
N ILE A 138 0.66 -0.09 12.76
CA ILE A 138 1.59 -0.89 13.57
C ILE A 138 2.00 -2.18 12.84
N SER A 139 1.06 -2.84 12.16
CA SER A 139 1.33 -4.05 11.36
C SER A 139 2.27 -3.77 10.18
N VAL A 140 2.07 -2.66 9.46
CA VAL A 140 2.94 -2.23 8.35
C VAL A 140 4.36 -1.98 8.86
N TYR A 141 4.49 -1.18 9.91
CA TYR A 141 5.78 -0.88 10.53
C TYR A 141 6.46 -2.15 11.09
N GLY A 142 5.69 -3.08 11.65
CA GLY A 142 6.19 -4.37 12.13
C GLY A 142 6.71 -5.26 11.01
N LEU A 143 5.96 -5.37 9.92
CA LEU A 143 6.34 -6.19 8.78
C LEU A 143 7.55 -5.61 8.06
N ILE A 144 7.60 -4.29 7.84
CA ILE A 144 8.76 -3.63 7.21
C ILE A 144 10.01 -3.76 8.09
N GLY A 145 9.90 -3.50 9.40
CA GLY A 145 11.03 -3.55 10.32
C GLY A 145 11.63 -4.95 10.51
N LYS A 146 10.79 -6.00 10.46
CA LYS A 146 11.25 -7.40 10.54
C LYS A 146 11.67 -7.99 9.20
N THR A 147 11.24 -7.41 8.09
CA THR A 147 11.50 -7.93 6.76
C THR A 147 12.20 -6.89 5.89
N SER A 148 11.68 -6.62 4.69
CA SER A 148 12.20 -5.60 3.79
C SER A 148 11.04 -4.90 3.09
N PRO A 149 11.20 -3.63 2.66
CA PRO A 149 10.17 -2.90 1.91
C PRO A 149 9.65 -3.69 0.70
N VAL A 150 10.53 -4.42 0.00
CA VAL A 150 10.14 -5.28 -1.14
C VAL A 150 9.26 -6.45 -0.71
N THR A 151 9.59 -7.13 0.41
CA THR A 151 8.71 -8.18 0.97
C THR A 151 7.37 -7.61 1.35
N TYR A 152 7.35 -6.44 2.00
CA TYR A 152 6.11 -5.76 2.38
C TYR A 152 5.24 -5.49 1.15
N GLN A 153 5.83 -4.96 0.07
CA GLN A 153 5.08 -4.67 -1.16
C GLN A 153 4.47 -5.93 -1.79
N VAL A 154 5.19 -7.06 -1.79
CA VAL A 154 4.68 -8.33 -2.31
C VAL A 154 3.56 -8.89 -1.42
N VAL A 155 3.74 -8.90 -0.10
CA VAL A 155 2.70 -9.33 0.86
C VAL A 155 1.48 -8.39 0.79
N GLY A 156 1.69 -7.10 0.52
CA GLY A 156 0.61 -6.13 0.31
C GLY A 156 -0.31 -6.52 -0.84
N GLN A 157 0.18 -7.20 -1.86
CA GLN A 157 -0.69 -7.69 -2.95
C GLN A 157 -1.69 -8.74 -2.47
N LEU A 158 -1.32 -9.57 -1.49
CA LEU A 158 -2.25 -10.51 -0.86
C LEU A 158 -3.37 -9.78 -0.11
N LYS A 159 -3.04 -8.67 0.59
CA LYS A 159 -4.04 -7.81 1.24
C LYS A 159 -5.02 -7.26 0.21
N THR A 160 -4.53 -6.73 -0.91
CA THR A 160 -5.37 -6.20 -1.98
C THR A 160 -6.28 -7.28 -2.56
N VAL A 161 -5.75 -8.47 -2.84
CA VAL A 161 -6.53 -9.62 -3.31
C VAL A 161 -7.64 -9.98 -2.32
N LEU A 162 -7.33 -10.04 -1.02
CA LEU A 162 -8.31 -10.38 0.01
C LEU A 162 -9.44 -9.34 0.09
N VAL A 163 -9.11 -8.06 -0.02
CA VAL A 163 -10.09 -6.96 -0.08
C VAL A 163 -11.00 -7.10 -1.29
N VAL A 164 -10.45 -7.43 -2.47
CA VAL A 164 -11.25 -7.66 -3.68
C VAL A 164 -12.19 -8.84 -3.50
N VAL A 165 -11.70 -9.98 -2.99
CA VAL A 165 -12.53 -11.17 -2.75
C VAL A 165 -13.66 -10.88 -1.76
N PHE A 166 -13.37 -10.22 -0.64
CA PHE A 166 -14.42 -9.81 0.30
C PHE A 166 -15.39 -8.81 -0.31
N GLY A 167 -14.91 -7.89 -1.15
CA GLY A 167 -15.77 -6.97 -1.90
C GLY A 167 -16.82 -7.72 -2.72
N TYR A 168 -16.44 -8.80 -3.40
CA TYR A 168 -17.38 -9.61 -4.18
C TYR A 168 -18.33 -10.48 -3.34
N ILE A 169 -17.89 -10.95 -2.17
CA ILE A 169 -18.73 -11.78 -1.29
C ILE A 169 -19.80 -10.92 -0.60
N PHE A 170 -19.41 -9.72 -0.16
CA PHE A 170 -20.28 -8.86 0.65
C PHE A 170 -21.10 -7.85 -0.17
N PHE A 171 -20.65 -7.47 -1.36
CA PHE A 171 -21.38 -6.55 -2.25
C PHE A 171 -21.86 -7.29 -3.50
N ASP A 172 -23.14 -7.09 -3.84
CA ASP A 172 -23.76 -7.67 -5.03
C ASP A 172 -23.29 -6.92 -6.29
N VAL A 173 -22.09 -7.24 -6.77
CA VAL A 173 -21.49 -6.61 -7.94
C VAL A 173 -21.93 -7.35 -9.20
N ARG A 174 -22.73 -6.67 -10.02
CA ARG A 174 -23.12 -7.16 -11.34
C ARG A 174 -22.04 -6.85 -12.38
N VAL A 175 -21.12 -7.79 -12.57
CA VAL A 175 -20.10 -7.72 -13.65
C VAL A 175 -20.37 -8.79 -14.72
N PRO A 176 -20.10 -8.49 -16.00
CA PRO A 176 -20.16 -9.49 -17.06
C PRO A 176 -19.22 -10.66 -16.75
N LEU A 177 -19.70 -11.90 -16.96
CA LEU A 177 -18.97 -13.14 -16.65
C LEU A 177 -17.54 -13.19 -17.22
N HIS A 178 -17.31 -12.67 -18.43
CA HIS A 178 -15.98 -12.71 -19.04
C HIS A 178 -14.96 -11.84 -18.29
N TRP A 179 -15.36 -10.62 -17.88
CA TRP A 179 -14.50 -9.72 -17.10
C TRP A 179 -14.24 -10.27 -15.70
N LEU A 180 -15.25 -10.90 -15.10
CA LEU A 180 -15.12 -11.57 -13.82
C LEU A 180 -14.08 -12.71 -13.87
N MET A 181 -14.14 -13.56 -14.91
CA MET A 181 -13.16 -14.63 -15.11
C MET A 181 -11.75 -14.08 -15.30
N LEU A 182 -11.58 -12.99 -16.05
CA LEU A 182 -10.28 -12.36 -16.27
C LEU A 182 -9.69 -11.78 -14.97
N ARG A 183 -10.53 -11.15 -14.13
CA ARG A 183 -10.14 -10.66 -12.80
C ARG A 183 -9.64 -11.79 -11.91
N PHE A 184 -10.41 -12.87 -11.77
CA PHE A 184 -10.01 -14.02 -10.94
C PHE A 184 -8.78 -14.74 -11.49
N ALA A 185 -8.63 -14.84 -12.81
CA ALA A 185 -7.41 -15.37 -13.43
C ALA A 185 -6.19 -14.51 -13.09
N GLY A 186 -6.29 -13.17 -13.20
CA GLY A 186 -5.22 -12.24 -12.82
C GLY A 186 -4.85 -12.34 -11.33
N VAL A 187 -5.86 -12.41 -10.45
CA VAL A 187 -5.67 -12.66 -9.02
C VAL A 187 -4.96 -13.99 -8.78
N GLY A 188 -5.36 -15.06 -9.46
CA GLY A 188 -4.71 -16.37 -9.36
C GLY A 188 -3.23 -16.32 -9.75
N VAL A 189 -2.89 -15.67 -10.86
CA VAL A 189 -1.50 -15.46 -11.30
C VAL A 189 -0.72 -14.64 -10.26
N ALA A 190 -1.32 -13.58 -9.71
CA ALA A 190 -0.68 -12.77 -8.68
C ALA A 190 -0.36 -13.60 -7.43
N VAL A 191 -1.30 -14.42 -6.97
CA VAL A 191 -1.12 -15.31 -5.80
C VAL A 191 -0.01 -16.32 -6.06
N VAL A 192 0.03 -16.96 -7.23
CA VAL A 192 1.13 -17.87 -7.62
C VAL A 192 2.48 -17.16 -7.58
N GLY A 193 2.55 -15.92 -8.07
CA GLY A 193 3.75 -15.08 -8.00
C GLY A 193 4.20 -14.80 -6.56
N VAL A 194 3.26 -14.44 -5.68
CA VAL A 194 3.52 -14.17 -4.25
C VAL A 194 4.05 -15.42 -3.55
N PHE A 195 3.44 -16.59 -3.77
CA PHE A 195 3.91 -17.86 -3.19
C PHE A 195 5.29 -18.24 -3.73
N SER A 196 5.52 -18.09 -5.04
CA SER A 196 6.82 -18.34 -5.66
C SER A 196 7.91 -17.44 -5.08
N TYR A 197 7.60 -16.16 -4.86
CA TYR A 197 8.49 -15.21 -4.20
C TYR A 197 8.82 -15.63 -2.77
N ALA A 198 7.80 -16.02 -1.99
CA ALA A 198 8.00 -16.47 -0.61
C ALA A 198 8.93 -17.68 -0.54
N LEU A 199 8.71 -18.69 -1.40
CA LEU A 199 9.55 -19.88 -1.46
C LEU A 199 10.99 -19.56 -1.89
N CYS A 200 11.16 -18.78 -2.96
CA CYS A 200 12.50 -18.41 -3.46
C CYS A 200 13.28 -17.59 -2.41
N LYS A 201 12.60 -16.64 -1.76
CA LYS A 201 13.24 -15.79 -0.75
C LYS A 201 13.58 -16.56 0.52
N SER A 202 12.74 -17.50 0.94
CA SER A 202 13.04 -18.41 2.04
C SER A 202 14.22 -19.33 1.72
N ALA A 203 14.34 -19.82 0.48
CA ALA A 203 15.48 -20.63 0.05
C ALA A 203 16.80 -19.85 0.11
N GLU A 204 16.84 -18.63 -0.46
CA GLU A 204 18.03 -17.76 -0.39
C GLU A 204 18.43 -17.45 1.06
N GLY A 205 17.45 -17.29 1.95
CA GLY A 205 17.70 -17.06 3.38
C GLY A 205 18.33 -18.25 4.10
N ARG A 206 18.09 -19.48 3.63
CA ARG A 206 18.71 -20.70 4.17
C ARG A 206 20.12 -20.88 3.63
N GLU A 207 20.33 -20.66 2.32
CA GLU A 207 21.66 -20.76 1.70
C GLU A 207 22.67 -19.78 2.30
N LYS A 208 22.24 -18.58 2.71
CA LYS A 208 23.10 -17.59 3.36
C LYS A 208 23.47 -17.90 4.82
N LYS A 209 22.80 -18.87 5.45
CA LYS A 209 23.04 -19.29 6.84
C LYS A 209 23.83 -20.60 6.94
N SER A 210 23.95 -21.35 5.84
CA SER A 210 24.82 -22.53 5.72
C SER A 210 26.23 -22.11 5.34
#